data_AF-A0A1H5TY31-F1
#
_entry.id   AF-A0A1H5TY31-F1
#
_cell.length_a   1.000
_cell.length_b   1.000
_cell.length_c   1.000
_cell.angle_alpha   90.00
_cell.angle_beta   90.00
_cell.angle_gamma   90.00
#
_symmetry.space_group_name_H-M   'P 1'
#
loop_
_entity.id
_entity.type
_entity.pdbx_description
1 polymer ?
#
loop_
_entity_poly.entity_id
_entity_poly.type
_entity_poly.pdbx_seq_one_letter_code
_entity_poly.pdbx_strand_id
1 'polypeptide(L)'
;MSGHITITLQEKYNFLKQELEGKSKRYYPFVISEGLLDEKEQILKQLKSELQDNLILAPTFASPKDLFLFIKSFSDSILLFEDEILTRRIEYIRVLEGAICSNPDSSKLWEVNYESEKSFTFYGGIVIVSRLKKSELKSRKQLKYILRDCIVI
;
A
#
# COMPACT_ATOMS: atom_id res chain seq x y z
N MET A 1 -1.20 12.35 33.12
CA MET A 1 -0.06 12.64 32.21
C MET A 1 0.06 11.46 31.26
N SER A 2 -0.55 11.56 30.09
CA SER A 2 -0.51 10.50 29.08
C SER A 2 0.85 10.60 28.38
N GLY A 3 1.76 9.69 28.71
CA GLY A 3 3.05 9.59 28.02
C GLY A 3 2.78 9.26 26.56
N HIS A 4 3.03 10.22 25.66
CA HIS A 4 3.10 9.93 24.24
C HIS A 4 4.35 9.06 24.02
N ILE A 5 4.16 7.76 23.86
CA ILE A 5 5.21 6.86 23.39
C ILE A 5 5.50 7.26 21.95
N THR A 6 6.61 7.95 21.73
CA THR A 6 7.10 8.26 20.38
C THR A 6 7.69 6.97 19.79
N ILE A 7 6.89 6.27 19.00
CA ILE A 7 7.36 5.10 18.24
C ILE A 7 8.37 5.59 17.20
N THR A 8 9.58 5.04 17.22
CA THR A 8 10.65 5.35 16.27
C THR A 8 10.32 4.81 14.87
N LEU A 9 10.91 5.38 13.83
CA LEU A 9 10.73 4.91 12.45
C LEU A 9 11.17 3.43 12.31
N GLN A 10 12.21 3.02 13.03
CA GLN A 10 12.68 1.64 13.06
C GLN A 10 11.67 0.68 13.70
N GLU A 11 10.96 1.09 14.76
CA GLU A 11 9.90 0.27 15.36
C GLU A 11 8.69 0.14 14.42
N LYS A 12 8.32 1.21 13.72
CA LYS A 12 7.29 1.14 12.67
C LYS A 12 7.71 0.22 11.50
N TYR A 13 9.00 0.23 11.15
CA TYR A 13 9.58 -0.69 10.17
C TYR A 13 9.51 -2.15 10.64
N ASN A 14 9.93 -2.43 11.87
CA ASN A 14 9.89 -3.78 12.43
C ASN A 14 8.45 -4.32 12.45
N PHE A 15 7.48 -3.45 12.74
CA PHE A 15 6.06 -3.77 12.66
C PHE A 15 5.61 -4.08 11.22
N LEU A 16 5.93 -3.20 10.26
CA LEU A 16 5.69 -3.45 8.82
C LEU A 16 6.23 -4.82 8.39
N LYS A 17 7.47 -5.11 8.76
CA LYS A 17 8.14 -6.37 8.45
C LYS A 17 7.39 -7.56 9.04
N GLN A 18 7.07 -7.53 10.33
CA GLN A 18 6.35 -8.63 10.99
C GLN A 18 4.99 -8.91 10.34
N GLU A 19 4.28 -7.87 9.90
CA GLU A 19 2.99 -8.03 9.21
C GLU A 19 3.16 -8.60 7.78
N LEU A 20 4.24 -8.26 7.08
CA LEU A 20 4.55 -8.77 5.73
C LEU A 20 5.17 -10.18 5.74
N GLU A 21 5.89 -10.56 6.79
CA GLU A 21 6.45 -11.91 6.98
C GLU A 21 5.44 -12.86 7.64
N GLY A 22 4.48 -12.30 8.38
CA GLY A 22 3.46 -13.07 9.08
C GLY A 22 2.65 -13.94 8.12
N LYS A 23 2.41 -15.20 8.50
CA LYS A 23 1.44 -16.09 7.82
C LYS A 23 -0.03 -15.67 8.08
N SER A 24 -0.24 -14.39 8.38
CA SER A 24 -1.57 -13.79 8.39
C SER A 24 -2.16 -13.98 6.99
N LYS A 25 -3.39 -14.48 6.90
CA LYS A 25 -4.09 -14.64 5.61
C LYS A 25 -4.38 -13.29 4.93
N ARG A 26 -4.15 -12.17 5.60
CA ARG A 26 -4.39 -10.83 5.09
C ARG A 26 -3.20 -9.94 5.43
N TYR A 27 -2.48 -9.53 4.40
CA TYR A 27 -1.48 -8.48 4.53
C TYR A 27 -2.18 -7.14 4.78
N TYR A 28 -1.74 -6.40 5.78
CA TYR A 28 -2.17 -5.01 5.94
C TYR A 28 -1.54 -4.18 4.82
N PRO A 29 -2.29 -3.28 4.17
CA PRO A 29 -1.70 -2.35 3.23
C PRO A 29 -1.02 -1.20 3.99
N PHE A 30 0.11 -0.74 3.48
CA PHE A 30 0.96 0.24 4.13
C PHE A 30 1.24 1.45 3.23
N VAL A 31 1.31 2.63 3.84
CA VAL A 31 1.81 3.85 3.19
C VAL A 31 2.98 4.39 4.00
N ILE A 32 4.18 4.37 3.42
CA ILE A 32 5.39 4.94 4.00
C ILE A 32 5.45 6.42 3.59
N SER A 33 5.09 7.30 4.52
CA SER A 33 4.99 8.75 4.27
C SER A 33 5.96 9.57 5.12
N GLU A 34 6.32 9.08 6.32
CA GLU A 34 7.22 9.74 7.25
C GLU A 34 8.69 9.29 7.05
N GLY A 35 9.64 10.06 7.57
CA GLY A 35 11.08 9.82 7.45
C GLY A 35 11.80 10.70 6.44
N LEU A 36 13.10 10.91 6.65
CA LEU A 36 14.00 11.51 5.68
C LEU A 36 14.15 10.60 4.45
N LEU A 37 14.59 11.17 3.31
CA LEU A 37 14.76 10.39 2.08
C LEU A 37 15.69 9.19 2.28
N ASP A 38 16.85 9.43 2.89
CA ASP A 38 17.86 8.39 3.14
C ASP A 38 17.34 7.27 4.06
N GLU A 39 16.50 7.61 5.05
CA GLU A 39 15.89 6.61 5.93
C GLU A 39 14.88 5.74 5.18
N LYS A 40 14.06 6.35 4.31
CA LYS A 40 13.13 5.62 3.44
C LYS A 40 13.89 4.68 2.50
N GLU A 41 14.99 5.14 1.91
CA GLU A 41 15.83 4.32 1.04
C GLU A 41 16.43 3.11 1.77
N GLN A 42 16.91 3.29 3.00
CA GLN A 42 17.41 2.19 3.83
C GLN A 42 16.33 1.15 4.12
N ILE A 43 15.14 1.61 4.53
CA ILE A 43 13.97 0.76 4.76
C ILE A 43 13.60 -0.04 3.51
N LEU A 44 13.54 0.62 2.35
CA LEU A 44 13.20 -0.03 1.08
C LEU A 44 14.25 -1.04 0.66
N LYS A 45 15.53 -0.73 0.86
CA LYS A 45 16.63 -1.65 0.58
C LYS A 45 16.53 -2.91 1.44
N GLN A 46 16.20 -2.77 2.72
CA GLN A 46 16.00 -3.91 3.62
C GLN A 46 14.77 -4.74 3.20
N LEU A 47 13.61 -4.12 2.98
CA LEU A 47 12.40 -4.82 2.50
C LEU A 47 12.65 -5.62 1.23
N LYS A 48 13.30 -5.01 0.23
CA LYS A 48 13.63 -5.67 -1.03
C LYS A 48 14.54 -6.87 -0.85
N SER A 49 15.50 -6.78 0.08
CA SER A 49 16.43 -7.88 0.36
C SER A 49 15.77 -9.02 1.13
N GLU A 50 14.86 -8.71 2.05
CA GLU A 50 14.25 -9.70 2.95
C GLU A 50 13.02 -10.37 2.34
N LEU A 51 12.26 -9.66 1.49
CA LEU A 51 11.04 -10.17 0.85
C LEU A 51 11.27 -10.54 -0.62
N GLN A 52 12.52 -10.72 -1.07
CA GLN A 52 12.90 -10.83 -2.48
C GLN A 52 12.06 -11.83 -3.29
N ASP A 53 11.66 -12.95 -2.69
CA ASP A 53 10.92 -14.01 -3.37
C ASP A 53 9.42 -13.71 -3.55
N ASN A 54 8.86 -12.80 -2.74
CA ASN A 54 7.42 -12.52 -2.69
C ASN A 54 7.07 -11.05 -2.98
N LEU A 55 8.08 -10.19 -3.13
CA LEU A 55 7.94 -8.76 -3.38
C LEU A 55 8.09 -8.44 -4.86
N ILE A 56 7.05 -7.87 -5.46
CA ILE A 56 7.05 -7.37 -6.84
C ILE A 56 7.13 -5.85 -6.80
N LEU A 57 8.18 -5.29 -7.41
CA LEU A 57 8.29 -3.85 -7.60
C LEU A 57 7.34 -3.41 -8.71
N ALA A 58 6.42 -2.51 -8.37
CA ALA A 58 5.49 -1.95 -9.33
C ALA A 58 6.20 -0.97 -10.27
N PRO A 59 6.07 -1.11 -11.60
CA PRO A 59 6.62 -0.15 -12.55
C PRO A 59 5.79 1.14 -12.53
N THR A 60 6.25 2.15 -13.28
CA THR A 60 5.40 3.28 -13.63
C THR A 60 4.34 2.82 -14.64
N PHE A 61 3.08 3.15 -14.37
CA PHE A 61 1.95 2.79 -15.23
C PHE A 61 1.57 3.95 -16.15
N ALA A 62 1.40 3.66 -17.43
CA ALA A 62 0.95 4.65 -18.42
C ALA A 62 -0.57 4.90 -18.31
N SER A 63 -1.33 3.88 -17.91
CA SER A 63 -2.78 3.96 -17.75
C SER A 63 -3.29 3.25 -16.48
N PRO A 64 -4.50 3.58 -16.00
CA PRO A 64 -5.15 2.82 -14.93
C PRO A 64 -5.44 1.36 -15.33
N LYS A 65 -5.59 1.08 -16.63
CA LYS A 65 -5.73 -0.28 -17.14
C LYS A 65 -4.45 -1.10 -16.90
N ASP A 66 -3.29 -0.50 -17.15
CA ASP A 66 -2.00 -1.19 -16.92
C ASP A 66 -1.82 -1.51 -15.44
N LEU A 67 -2.21 -0.60 -14.55
CA LEU A 67 -2.24 -0.84 -13.11
C LEU A 67 -3.17 -2.00 -12.74
N PHE A 68 -4.40 -2.01 -13.29
CA PHE A 68 -5.36 -3.09 -13.07
C PHE A 68 -4.80 -4.46 -13.50
N LEU A 69 -4.26 -4.54 -14.71
CA LEU A 69 -3.70 -5.77 -15.27
C LEU A 69 -2.48 -6.24 -14.48
N PHE A 70 -1.65 -5.32 -14.00
CA PHE A 70 -0.52 -5.63 -13.14
C PHE A 70 -0.97 -6.23 -11.81
N ILE A 71 -1.88 -5.57 -11.08
CA ILE A 71 -2.42 -6.08 -9.81
C ILE A 71 -3.07 -7.46 -10.01
N LYS A 72 -3.79 -7.66 -11.12
CA LYS A 72 -4.41 -8.93 -11.48
C LYS A 72 -3.41 -10.06 -11.70
N SER A 73 -2.27 -9.75 -12.31
CA SER A 73 -1.23 -10.74 -12.61
C SER A 73 -0.46 -11.18 -11.36
N PHE A 74 -0.51 -10.39 -10.30
CA PHE A 74 0.21 -10.61 -9.05
C PHE A 74 -0.75 -10.57 -7.85
N SER A 75 -1.93 -11.19 -7.99
CA SER A 75 -3.06 -11.06 -7.06
C SER A 75 -2.77 -11.52 -5.63
N ASP A 76 -1.75 -12.35 -5.46
CA ASP A 76 -1.38 -12.98 -4.20
C ASP A 76 0.04 -12.58 -3.73
N SER A 77 0.67 -11.61 -4.41
CA SER A 77 2.03 -11.14 -4.12
C SER A 77 2.05 -9.86 -3.30
N ILE A 78 3.20 -9.52 -2.71
CA ILE A 78 3.40 -8.22 -2.08
C ILE A 78 3.85 -7.24 -3.16
N LEU A 79 3.09 -6.15 -3.36
CA LEU A 79 3.37 -5.13 -4.37
C LEU A 79 3.98 -3.89 -3.69
N LEU A 80 5.13 -3.44 -4.20
CA LEU A 80 5.78 -2.21 -3.74
C LEU A 80 5.67 -1.11 -4.79
N PHE A 81 5.00 0.00 -4.45
CA PHE A 81 4.87 1.18 -5.30
C PHE A 81 5.83 2.27 -4.82
N GLU A 82 6.89 2.53 -5.58
CA GLU A 82 7.85 3.62 -5.30
C GLU A 82 7.52 4.92 -6.08
N ASP A 83 6.62 4.83 -7.05
CA ASP A 83 6.07 5.98 -7.77
C ASP A 83 4.95 6.65 -6.95
N GLU A 84 4.73 7.94 -7.18
CA GLU A 84 3.71 8.78 -6.55
C GLU A 84 2.29 8.42 -7.01
N ILE A 85 1.91 7.14 -6.95
CA ILE A 85 0.66 6.59 -7.45
C ILE A 85 -0.56 7.24 -6.76
N LEU A 86 -0.41 7.66 -5.50
CA LEU A 86 -1.44 8.38 -4.73
C LEU A 86 -1.70 9.82 -5.20
N THR A 87 -0.82 10.36 -6.05
CA THR A 87 -0.99 11.69 -6.67
C THR A 87 -1.63 11.63 -8.05
N ARG A 88 -1.77 10.42 -8.62
CA ARG A 88 -2.34 10.23 -9.95
C ARG A 88 -3.84 10.53 -9.96
N ARG A 89 -4.41 10.49 -11.17
CA ARG A 89 -5.84 10.71 -11.42
C ARG A 89 -6.70 9.71 -10.66
N ILE A 90 -7.95 10.08 -10.39
CA ILE A 90 -8.90 9.32 -9.57
C ILE A 90 -9.09 7.87 -10.02
N GLU A 91 -8.93 7.57 -11.30
CA GLU A 91 -9.08 6.22 -11.85
C GLU A 91 -8.00 5.27 -11.34
N TYR A 92 -6.76 5.75 -11.12
CA TYR A 92 -5.71 4.94 -10.48
C TYR A 92 -6.07 4.66 -9.02
N ILE A 93 -6.59 5.68 -8.33
CA ILE A 93 -6.99 5.58 -6.93
C ILE A 93 -8.13 4.56 -6.78
N ARG A 94 -9.13 4.57 -7.67
CA ARG A 94 -10.23 3.59 -7.65
C ARG A 94 -9.75 2.15 -7.84
N VAL A 95 -8.77 1.93 -8.71
CA VAL A 95 -8.16 0.60 -8.89
C VAL A 95 -7.45 0.18 -7.60
N LEU A 96 -6.67 1.06 -6.98
CA LEU A 96 -6.01 0.79 -5.70
C LEU A 96 -7.00 0.59 -4.56
N GLU A 97 -8.10 1.34 -4.50
CA GLU A 97 -9.16 1.17 -3.50
C GLU A 97 -9.71 -0.25 -3.53
N GLY A 98 -9.97 -0.80 -4.72
CA GLY A 98 -10.41 -2.19 -4.87
C GLY A 98 -9.39 -3.20 -4.36
N ALA A 99 -8.09 -2.89 -4.43
CA ALA A 99 -7.03 -3.80 -3.97
C ALA A 99 -6.72 -3.65 -2.46
N ILE A 100 -6.97 -2.48 -1.88
CA ILE A 100 -6.61 -2.12 -0.51
C ILE A 100 -7.77 -2.30 0.46
N CYS A 101 -8.97 -1.90 0.04
CA CYS A 101 -10.04 -1.63 0.98
C CYS A 101 -10.86 -2.88 1.31
N SER A 102 -11.48 -2.85 2.48
CA SER A 102 -12.49 -3.82 2.88
C SER A 102 -13.77 -3.15 3.35
N ASN A 103 -14.86 -3.92 3.34
CA ASN A 103 -16.10 -3.51 3.95
C ASN A 103 -15.94 -3.45 5.48
N PRO A 104 -16.27 -2.32 6.12
CA PRO A 104 -16.05 -2.13 7.55
C PRO A 104 -16.85 -3.14 8.38
N ASP A 105 -18.07 -3.48 7.95
CA ASP A 105 -18.97 -4.34 8.73
C ASP A 105 -18.71 -5.84 8.52
N SER A 106 -18.24 -6.24 7.34
CA SER A 106 -18.06 -7.66 6.98
C SER A 106 -16.61 -8.10 6.89
N SER A 107 -15.66 -7.17 6.98
CA SER A 107 -14.23 -7.39 6.74
C SER A 107 -13.89 -8.02 5.37
N LYS A 108 -14.87 -8.13 4.47
CA LYS A 108 -14.66 -8.65 3.11
C LYS A 108 -13.90 -7.64 2.28
N LEU A 109 -12.87 -8.11 1.60
CA LEU A 109 -12.09 -7.33 0.64
C LEU A 109 -13.01 -6.81 -0.47
N TRP A 110 -12.73 -5.60 -0.93
CA TRP A 110 -13.35 -5.07 -2.14
C TRP A 110 -12.82 -5.84 -3.36
N GLU A 111 -13.58 -5.77 -4.45
CA GLU A 111 -13.11 -6.27 -5.73
C GLU A 111 -12.37 -5.14 -6.46
N VAL A 112 -11.26 -5.50 -7.09
CA VAL A 112 -10.58 -4.66 -8.06
C VAL A 112 -11.41 -4.65 -9.34
N ASN A 113 -11.84 -3.47 -9.75
CA ASN A 113 -12.74 -3.27 -10.89
C ASN A 113 -12.10 -2.34 -11.92
N TYR A 114 -12.29 -2.66 -13.21
CA TYR A 114 -11.95 -1.79 -14.33
C TYR A 114 -12.92 -2.02 -15.49
N GLU A 115 -13.21 -0.97 -16.26
CA GLU A 115 -14.21 -1.04 -17.34
C GLU A 115 -13.87 -2.14 -18.35
N SER A 116 -14.87 -2.94 -18.71
CA SER A 116 -14.76 -4.06 -19.67
C SER A 116 -13.82 -5.20 -19.25
N GLU A 117 -13.35 -5.23 -18.00
CA GLU A 117 -12.53 -6.31 -17.45
C GLU A 117 -13.30 -7.10 -16.38
N LYS A 118 -13.03 -8.41 -16.27
CA LYS A 118 -13.58 -9.22 -15.19
C LYS A 118 -12.93 -8.83 -13.85
N SER A 119 -13.75 -8.43 -12.90
CA SER A 119 -13.38 -8.10 -11.52
C SER A 119 -12.75 -9.29 -10.79
N PHE A 120 -11.93 -8.99 -9.80
CA PHE A 120 -11.25 -10.00 -8.99
C PHE A 120 -10.96 -9.48 -7.58
N THR A 121 -10.75 -10.38 -6.63
CA THR A 121 -10.27 -10.04 -5.30
C THR A 121 -8.75 -10.13 -5.25
N PHE A 122 -8.09 -9.09 -4.74
CA PHE A 122 -6.67 -9.08 -4.49
C PHE A 122 -6.40 -9.56 -3.05
N TYR A 123 -5.58 -10.59 -2.87
CA TYR A 123 -5.25 -11.19 -1.58
C TYR A 123 -3.82 -10.88 -1.11
N GLY A 124 -3.01 -10.28 -1.99
CA GLY A 124 -1.64 -9.90 -1.72
C GLY A 124 -1.49 -8.72 -0.75
N GLY A 125 -0.24 -8.27 -0.58
CA GLY A 125 0.10 -7.09 0.22
C GLY A 125 0.36 -5.87 -0.65
N ILE A 126 0.10 -4.66 -0.15
CA ILE A 126 0.44 -3.41 -0.85
C ILE A 126 1.27 -2.54 0.08
N VAL A 127 2.44 -2.12 -0.40
CA VAL A 127 3.28 -1.11 0.24
C VAL A 127 3.44 0.06 -0.73
N ILE A 128 3.09 1.25 -0.29
CA ILE A 128 3.20 2.47 -1.10
C ILE A 128 4.16 3.43 -0.44
N VAL A 129 5.18 3.86 -1.17
CA VAL A 129 6.08 4.92 -0.76
C VAL A 129 5.52 6.24 -1.25
N SER A 130 5.42 7.21 -0.35
CA SER A 130 4.89 8.54 -0.63
C SER A 130 5.88 9.61 -0.21
N ARG A 131 6.09 10.62 -1.06
CA ARG A 131 6.80 11.87 -0.72
C ARG A 131 5.89 12.85 0.01
N LEU A 132 4.57 12.70 -0.13
CA LEU A 132 3.61 13.49 0.63
C LEU A 132 3.67 13.14 2.11
N LYS A 133 3.65 14.16 2.96
CA LYS A 133 3.50 14.00 4.41
C LYS A 133 2.10 13.47 4.75
N LYS A 134 1.98 12.84 5.92
CA LYS A 134 0.70 12.34 6.45
C LYS A 134 -0.43 13.38 6.48
N SER A 135 -0.11 14.64 6.80
CA SER A 135 -1.09 15.73 6.77
C SER A 135 -1.58 16.06 5.35
N GLU A 136 -0.70 16.01 4.36
CA GLU A 136 -1.01 16.24 2.95
C GLU A 136 -1.79 15.07 2.34
N LEU A 137 -1.51 13.85 2.77
CA LEU A 137 -2.31 12.68 2.40
C LEU A 137 -3.74 12.82 2.94
N LYS A 138 -3.89 13.19 4.23
CA LYS A 138 -5.20 13.34 4.89
C LYS A 138 -6.06 14.48 4.31
N SER A 139 -5.47 15.52 3.75
CA SER A 139 -6.24 16.60 3.13
C SER A 139 -6.87 16.22 1.79
N ARG A 140 -6.40 15.13 1.16
CA ARG A 140 -6.90 14.64 -0.13
C ARG A 140 -8.13 13.75 0.06
N LYS A 141 -9.31 14.31 -0.20
CA LYS A 141 -10.60 13.60 -0.10
C LYS A 141 -10.63 12.27 -0.88
N GLN A 142 -9.97 12.22 -2.04
CA GLN A 142 -9.90 11.01 -2.87
C GLN A 142 -9.16 9.85 -2.22
N LEU A 143 -8.31 10.09 -1.20
CA LEU A 143 -7.56 9.04 -0.52
C LEU A 143 -8.27 8.53 0.73
N LYS A 144 -9.49 9.00 1.02
CA LYS A 144 -10.20 8.71 2.28
C LYS A 144 -10.28 7.21 2.58
N TYR A 145 -10.63 6.38 1.60
CA TYR A 145 -10.80 4.94 1.81
C TYR A 145 -9.47 4.22 1.94
N ILE A 146 -8.50 4.54 1.08
CA ILE A 146 -7.13 4.02 1.18
C ILE A 146 -6.55 4.32 2.56
N LEU A 147 -6.62 5.57 3.03
CA LEU A 147 -6.05 5.96 4.32
C LEU A 147 -6.82 5.44 5.53
N ARG A 148 -8.07 4.98 5.34
CA ARG A 148 -8.85 4.30 6.40
C ARG A 148 -8.29 2.90 6.64
N ASP A 149 -7.98 2.18 5.57
CA ASP A 149 -7.59 0.76 5.64
C ASP A 149 -6.07 0.54 5.58
N CYS A 150 -5.29 1.58 5.26
CA CYS A 150 -3.84 1.55 5.30
C CYS A 150 -3.26 1.98 6.65
N ILE A 151 -2.16 1.33 7.04
CA ILE A 151 -1.30 1.80 8.11
C ILE A 151 -0.33 2.83 7.53
N VAL A 152 -0.48 4.09 7.95
CA VAL A 152 0.36 5.21 7.48
C VAL A 152 1.53 5.40 8.43
N ILE A 153 2.71 4.98 7.96
CA ILE A 153 4.00 5.05 8.64
C ILE A 153 4.64 6.41 8.44
#